data_AF-A0A1Q5BMH4-F1
#
_entry.id   AF-A0A1Q5BMH4-F1
#
_cell.length_a   1.000
_cell.length_b   1.000
_cell.length_c   1.000
_cell.angle_alpha   90.00
_cell.angle_beta   90.00
_cell.angle_gamma   90.00
#
_symmetry.space_group_name_H-M   'P 1'
#
loop_
_entity.id
_entity.type
_entity.pdbx_description
1 polymer ?
#
loop_
_entity_poly.entity_id
_entity_poly.type
_entity_poly.pdbx_seq_one_letter_code
_entity_poly.pdbx_strand_id
1 'polypeptide(L)'
;MTAYAIVHLHPADGPVEDEVLTYIERVQATFEPYGGRFLVHGAEAEVVEGAWPGAVVMVGFPGVAEAHAWYTSPAYQEILPLRTRHLDGDMVIVPGVGPEYDASATAAAMRAARDRTAQQAEDQAQPVRSPVRAAR
;
A
#
# COMPACT_ATOMS: atom_id res chain seq x y z
N MET A 1 9.28 -12.18 -0.45
CA MET A 1 9.11 -11.13 -1.48
C MET A 1 9.23 -9.81 -0.76
N THR A 2 10.11 -8.91 -1.22
CA THR A 2 10.31 -7.60 -0.58
C THR A 2 8.98 -6.90 -0.39
N ALA A 3 8.78 -6.26 0.76
CA ALA A 3 7.62 -5.42 1.03
C ALA A 3 8.05 -3.98 1.19
N TYR A 4 7.10 -3.07 0.95
CA TYR A 4 7.33 -1.64 1.03
C TYR A 4 6.32 -1.02 1.98
N ALA A 5 6.84 -0.28 2.96
CA ALA A 5 6.08 0.73 3.68
C ALA A 5 6.20 2.04 2.90
N ILE A 6 5.08 2.54 2.39
CA ILE A 6 5.01 3.78 1.60
C ILE A 6 4.17 4.76 2.39
N VAL A 7 4.73 5.96 2.62
CA VAL A 7 4.05 7.06 3.28
C VAL A 7 3.94 8.23 2.32
N HIS A 8 2.72 8.69 2.07
CA HIS A 8 2.44 9.96 1.42
C HIS A 8 2.13 10.98 2.51
N LEU A 9 3.08 11.87 2.78
CA LEU A 9 2.89 12.98 3.71
C LEU A 9 2.19 14.12 2.96
N HIS A 10 1.12 14.64 3.54
CA HIS A 10 0.41 15.79 2.98
C HIS A 10 1.20 17.07 3.25
N PRO A 11 0.99 18.15 2.48
CA PRO A 11 1.56 19.45 2.80
C PRO A 11 1.19 19.89 4.22
N ALA A 12 2.17 20.39 4.96
CA ALA A 12 1.96 21.00 6.26
C ALA A 12 2.12 22.52 6.15
N ASP A 13 1.20 23.25 6.78
CA ASP A 13 1.27 24.70 6.88
C ASP A 13 2.10 25.10 8.10
N GLY A 14 3.39 25.32 7.92
CA GLY A 14 4.26 25.81 8.99
C GLY A 14 5.66 25.20 9.02
N PRO A 15 6.50 25.64 9.97
CA PRO A 15 7.79 25.02 10.20
C PRO A 15 7.63 23.58 10.73
N VAL A 16 8.68 22.78 10.59
CA VAL A 16 8.72 21.43 11.19
C VAL A 16 8.89 21.55 12.70
N GLU A 17 7.98 20.94 13.45
CA GLU A 17 7.99 20.92 14.92
C GLU A 17 9.10 20.01 15.50
N ASP A 18 9.63 20.34 16.68
CA ASP A 18 10.72 19.59 17.34
C ASP A 18 10.39 18.11 17.57
N GLU A 19 9.12 17.78 17.81
CA GLU A 19 8.69 16.38 17.94
C GLU A 19 8.84 15.62 16.62
N VAL A 20 8.58 16.25 15.48
CA VAL A 20 8.78 15.64 14.16
C VAL A 20 10.27 15.42 13.91
N LEU A 21 11.12 16.36 14.31
CA LEU A 21 12.58 16.19 14.24
C LEU A 21 13.04 15.01 15.10
N THR A 22 12.51 14.91 16.33
CA THR A 22 12.77 13.78 17.24
C THR A 22 12.32 12.44 16.64
N TYR A 23 11.18 12.41 15.93
CA TYR A 23 10.74 11.23 15.20
C TYR A 23 11.75 10.83 14.11
N ILE A 24 12.18 11.78 13.28
CA ILE A 24 13.12 11.55 12.18
C ILE A 24 14.46 11.00 12.70
N GLU A 25 14.95 11.51 13.83
CA GLU A 25 16.18 11.04 14.48
C GLU A 25 16.09 9.58 14.93
N ARG A 26 14.90 9.13 15.37
CA ARG A 26 14.71 7.81 16.01
C ARG A 26 14.20 6.73 15.07
N VAL A 27 13.46 7.10 14.02
CA VAL A 27 12.67 6.15 13.23
C VAL A 27 13.52 5.06 12.58
N GLN A 28 14.74 5.37 12.12
CA GLN A 28 15.59 4.38 11.47
C GLN A 28 15.91 3.18 12.37
N ALA A 29 16.30 3.46 13.61
CA ALA A 29 16.64 2.43 14.59
C ALA A 29 15.46 1.49 14.89
N THR A 30 14.22 1.91 14.63
CA THR A 30 13.02 1.07 14.90
C THR A 30 12.82 -0.02 13.86
N PHE A 31 13.20 0.19 12.60
CA PHE A 31 12.99 -0.80 11.53
C PHE A 31 14.23 -1.63 11.19
N GLU A 32 15.43 -1.17 11.56
CA GLU A 32 16.68 -1.91 11.33
C GLU A 32 16.65 -3.35 11.87
N PRO A 33 16.11 -3.65 13.08
CA PRO A 33 16.01 -5.02 13.59
C PRO A 33 15.12 -5.94 12.75
N TYR A 34 14.24 -5.37 11.94
CA TYR A 34 13.32 -6.09 11.05
C TYR A 34 13.86 -6.18 9.61
N GLY A 35 15.11 -5.78 9.38
CA GLY A 35 15.73 -5.73 8.05
C GLY A 35 15.21 -4.58 7.17
N GLY A 36 14.54 -3.59 7.79
CA GLY A 36 14.06 -2.40 7.12
C GLY A 36 15.21 -1.47 6.70
N ARG A 37 15.04 -0.76 5.59
CA ARG A 37 15.96 0.30 5.15
C ARG A 37 15.21 1.39 4.38
N PHE A 38 15.66 2.63 4.48
CA PHE A 38 15.14 3.69 3.64
C PHE A 38 15.44 3.43 2.15
N LEU A 39 14.45 3.69 1.32
CA LEU A 39 14.55 3.75 -0.14
C LEU A 39 14.34 5.17 -0.66
N VAL A 40 13.43 5.93 -0.02
CA VAL A 40 13.18 7.35 -0.29
C VAL A 40 12.92 8.06 1.04
N HIS A 41 13.64 9.16 1.31
CA HIS A 41 13.42 10.02 2.47
C HIS A 41 14.01 11.41 2.20
N GLY A 42 13.21 12.47 2.39
CA GLY A 42 13.65 13.86 2.19
C GLY A 42 14.02 14.25 0.76
N ALA A 43 13.58 13.46 -0.24
CA ALA A 43 13.80 13.77 -1.64
C ALA A 43 12.73 14.73 -2.17
N GLU A 44 13.15 15.70 -2.99
CA GLU A 44 12.24 16.54 -3.76
C GLU A 44 11.69 15.73 -4.95
N ALA A 45 10.36 15.59 -5.01
CA ALA A 45 9.71 14.82 -6.06
C ALA A 45 9.50 15.70 -7.31
N GLU A 46 10.02 15.25 -8.46
CA GLU A 46 9.64 15.80 -9.75
C GLU A 46 8.27 15.23 -10.16
N VAL A 47 7.27 16.10 -10.29
CA VAL A 47 5.92 15.69 -10.71
C VAL A 47 5.85 15.69 -12.24
N VAL A 48 5.98 14.51 -12.83
CA VAL A 48 5.95 14.33 -14.29
C VAL A 48 4.51 14.33 -14.85
N GLU A 49 3.56 13.77 -14.10
CA GLU A 49 2.14 13.72 -14.47
C GLU A 49 1.24 13.95 -13.25
N GLY A 50 0.12 14.67 -13.43
CA GLY A 50 -0.88 14.90 -12.38
C GLY A 50 -0.44 15.89 -11.32
N ALA A 51 -0.80 15.62 -10.06
CA ALA A 51 -0.45 16.43 -8.91
C ALA A 51 0.02 15.53 -7.77
N TRP A 52 1.12 15.92 -7.12
CA TRP A 52 1.68 15.24 -5.96
C TRP A 52 1.96 16.26 -4.84
N PRO A 53 0.92 16.70 -4.11
CA PRO A 53 1.12 17.61 -2.99
C PRO A 53 1.83 16.87 -1.84
N GLY A 54 2.88 17.48 -1.29
CA GLY A 54 3.59 16.96 -0.12
C GLY A 54 4.80 16.10 -0.49
N ALA A 55 5.07 15.05 0.30
CA ALA A 55 6.30 14.27 0.20
C ALA A 55 6.03 12.76 0.23
N VAL A 56 7.00 11.98 -0.27
CA VAL A 56 6.96 10.51 -0.23
C VAL A 56 8.12 9.97 0.60
N VAL A 57 7.82 9.01 1.47
CA VAL A 57 8.82 8.24 2.22
C VAL A 57 8.61 6.76 1.93
N MET A 58 9.69 6.02 1.69
CA MET A 58 9.64 4.59 1.39
C MET A 58 10.66 3.83 2.24
N VAL A 59 10.21 2.76 2.89
CA VAL A 59 11.05 1.81 3.62
C VAL A 59 10.85 0.42 3.04
N GLY A 60 11.94 -0.26 2.66
CA GLY A 60 11.91 -1.62 2.13
C GLY A 60 12.23 -2.66 3.19
N PHE A 61 11.48 -3.75 3.22
CA PHE A 61 11.63 -4.89 4.14
C PHE A 61 11.83 -6.22 3.38
N PRO A 62 12.42 -7.25 4.01
CA PRO A 62 12.53 -8.58 3.41
C PRO A 62 11.18 -9.19 3.02
N GLY A 63 10.13 -8.86 3.77
CA GLY A 63 8.77 -9.31 3.54
C GLY A 63 7.71 -8.52 4.31
N VAL A 64 6.44 -8.85 4.02
CA VAL A 64 5.25 -8.19 4.59
C VAL A 64 5.16 -8.48 6.09
N ALA A 65 5.55 -9.68 6.52
CA ALA A 65 5.55 -10.05 7.93
C ALA A 65 6.50 -9.16 8.75
N GLU A 66 7.69 -8.90 8.24
CA GLU A 66 8.70 -8.03 8.88
C GLU A 66 8.21 -6.57 8.93
N ALA A 67 7.61 -6.08 7.84
CA ALA A 67 7.03 -4.74 7.80
C ALA A 67 5.90 -4.57 8.84
N HIS A 68 5.00 -5.55 8.96
CA HIS A 68 3.95 -5.51 9.98
C HIS A 68 4.53 -5.63 11.39
N ALA A 69 5.49 -6.52 11.60
CA ALA A 69 6.13 -6.70 12.91
C ALA A 69 6.81 -5.41 13.36
N TRP A 70 7.50 -4.70 12.47
CA TRP A 70 8.02 -3.36 12.71
C TRP A 70 6.91 -2.37 13.06
N TYR A 71 5.87 -2.27 12.22
CA TYR A 71 4.81 -1.29 12.42
C TYR A 71 4.11 -1.47 13.77
N THR A 72 3.85 -2.71 14.18
CA THR A 72 3.23 -3.02 15.48
C THR A 72 4.21 -3.08 16.65
N SER A 73 5.51 -2.85 16.41
CA SER A 73 6.52 -2.94 17.45
C SER A 73 6.35 -1.86 18.52
N PRO A 74 6.64 -2.16 19.80
CA PRO A 74 6.59 -1.16 20.86
C PRO A 74 7.49 0.06 20.56
N ALA A 75 8.68 -0.17 20.02
CA ALA A 75 9.63 0.90 19.70
C ALA A 75 9.12 1.88 18.63
N TYR A 76 8.48 1.37 17.57
CA TYR A 76 7.90 2.24 16.54
C TYR A 76 6.62 2.92 17.04
N GLN A 77 5.75 2.19 17.73
CA GLN A 77 4.50 2.73 18.28
C GLN A 77 4.74 3.83 19.32
N GLU A 78 5.83 3.77 20.08
CA GLU A 78 6.23 4.83 21.02
C GLU A 78 6.51 6.17 20.32
N ILE A 79 7.18 6.14 19.16
CA ILE A 79 7.57 7.37 18.45
C ILE A 79 6.54 7.83 17.41
N LEU A 80 5.63 6.95 16.97
CA LEU A 80 4.65 7.27 15.92
C LEU A 80 3.82 8.55 16.20
N PRO A 81 3.31 8.78 17.43
CA PRO A 81 2.56 10.01 17.76
C PRO A 81 3.36 11.31 17.64
N LEU A 82 4.70 11.25 17.68
CA LEU A 82 5.56 12.42 17.48
C LEU A 82 5.44 12.96 16.05
N ARG A 83 5.10 12.10 15.07
CA ARG A 83 4.81 12.51 13.70
C ARG A 83 3.33 12.79 13.50
N THR A 84 2.45 11.85 13.86
CA THR A 84 1.04 11.88 13.45
C THR A 84 0.20 12.97 14.12
N ARG A 85 0.70 13.60 15.19
CA ARG A 85 0.04 14.79 15.77
C ARG A 85 0.28 16.07 14.98
N HIS A 86 1.33 16.12 14.15
CA HIS A 86 1.77 17.34 13.43
C HIS A 86 1.74 17.20 11.92
N LEU A 87 1.83 15.98 11.39
CA LEU A 87 1.84 15.72 9.95
C LEU A 87 0.76 14.70 9.58
N ASP A 88 -0.19 15.15 8.78
CA ASP A 88 -1.15 14.29 8.09
C ASP A 88 -0.45 13.48 6.99
N GLY A 89 -0.95 12.28 6.76
CA GLY A 89 -0.46 11.45 5.67
C GLY A 89 -1.04 10.05 5.68
N ASP A 90 -0.99 9.45 4.51
CA ASP A 90 -1.44 8.09 4.27
C ASP A 90 -0.25 7.13 4.31
N MET A 91 -0.44 5.97 4.94
CA MET A 91 0.59 4.93 4.97
C MET A 91 0.00 3.59 4.55
N VAL A 92 0.72 2.90 3.66
CA VAL A 92 0.40 1.54 3.23
C VAL A 92 1.61 0.62 3.37
N ILE A 93 1.33 -0.66 3.66
CA ILE A 93 2.31 -1.74 3.55
C ILE A 93 1.86 -2.62 2.38
N VAL A 94 2.72 -2.78 1.38
CA VAL A 94 2.38 -3.52 0.16
C VAL A 94 3.48 -4.53 -0.19
N PRO A 95 3.12 -5.75 -0.63
CA PRO A 95 4.10 -6.66 -1.21
C PRO A 95 4.61 -6.10 -2.55
N GLY A 96 5.92 -6.21 -2.75
CA GLY A 96 6.55 -5.96 -4.03
C GLY A 96 6.37 -7.11 -5.02
N VAL A 97 6.92 -6.92 -6.21
CA VAL A 97 7.04 -7.95 -7.24
C VAL A 97 8.50 -8.35 -7.43
N GLY A 98 8.72 -9.54 -7.98
CA GLY A 98 10.07 -10.04 -8.28
C GLY A 98 10.63 -9.41 -9.58
N PRO A 99 11.93 -9.61 -9.85
CA PRO A 99 12.58 -9.10 -11.06
C PRO A 99 11.97 -9.64 -12.36
N GLU A 100 11.40 -10.84 -12.33
CA GLU A 100 10.77 -11.50 -13.48
C GLU A 100 9.27 -11.16 -13.63
N TYR A 101 8.78 -10.11 -12.96
CA TYR A 101 7.37 -9.74 -13.03
C TYR A 101 6.99 -9.21 -14.41
N ASP A 102 5.92 -9.78 -14.99
CA ASP A 102 5.32 -9.35 -16.25
C ASP A 102 3.91 -8.80 -16.01
N ALA A 103 3.73 -7.51 -16.33
CA ALA A 103 2.44 -6.83 -16.24
C ALA A 103 1.38 -7.44 -17.19
N SER A 104 1.79 -8.07 -18.30
CA SER A 104 0.88 -8.69 -19.26
C SER A 104 0.07 -9.84 -18.62
N ALA A 105 0.69 -10.61 -17.73
CA ALA A 105 0.04 -11.68 -16.97
C ALA A 105 -1.04 -11.13 -16.03
N THR A 106 -0.77 -10.00 -15.39
CA THR A 106 -1.76 -9.31 -14.53
C THR A 106 -2.95 -8.82 -15.35
N ALA A 107 -2.70 -8.21 -16.50
CA ALA A 107 -3.76 -7.78 -17.41
C ALA A 107 -4.63 -8.96 -17.91
N ALA A 108 -4.00 -10.10 -18.24
CA ALA A 108 -4.73 -11.31 -18.65
C ALA A 108 -5.63 -11.84 -17.52
N ALA A 109 -5.12 -11.90 -16.29
CA ALA A 109 -5.89 -12.32 -15.12
C ALA A 109 -7.10 -11.40 -14.86
N MET A 110 -6.92 -10.08 -14.98
CA MET A 110 -8.00 -9.10 -14.80
C MET A 110 -9.10 -9.25 -15.87
N ARG A 111 -8.74 -9.44 -17.14
CA ARG A 111 -9.71 -9.69 -18.21
C ARG A 111 -10.51 -10.97 -17.95
N ALA A 112 -9.83 -12.05 -17.61
CA ALA A 112 -10.49 -13.31 -17.28
C ALA A 112 -11.44 -13.19 -16.07
N ALA A 113 -11.10 -12.38 -15.06
CA ALA A 113 -11.97 -12.12 -13.92
C ALA A 113 -13.23 -11.33 -14.33
N ARG A 114 -13.08 -10.27 -15.15
CA ARG A 114 -14.20 -9.49 -15.67
C ARG A 114 -15.17 -10.37 -16.47
N ASP A 115 -14.65 -11.22 -17.33
CA ASP A 115 -15.46 -12.06 -18.21
C ASP A 115 -16.21 -13.13 -17.40
N ARG A 116 -15.61 -13.68 -16.33
CA ARG A 116 -16.31 -14.56 -15.36
C ARG A 116 -17.46 -13.85 -14.66
N THR A 117 -17.25 -12.61 -14.19
CA THR A 117 -18.31 -11.83 -13.55
C THR A 117 -19.47 -11.56 -14.50
N ALA A 118 -19.17 -11.27 -15.77
CA ALA A 118 -20.19 -11.07 -16.81
C ALA A 118 -21.01 -12.36 -17.05
N GLN A 119 -20.33 -13.50 -17.23
CA GLN A 119 -21.01 -14.79 -17.43
C GLN A 119 -21.89 -15.18 -16.23
N GLN A 120 -21.40 -14.97 -15.00
CA GLN A 120 -22.18 -15.22 -13.79
C GLN A 120 -23.42 -14.34 -13.69
N ALA A 121 -23.35 -13.09 -14.16
CA ALA A 121 -24.50 -12.19 -14.20
C ALA A 121 -25.53 -12.63 -15.26
N GLU A 122 -25.07 -13.09 -16.42
CA GLU A 122 -25.92 -13.63 -17.49
C GLU A 122 -26.62 -14.93 -17.08
N ASP A 123 -25.89 -15.86 -16.47
CA ASP A 123 -26.44 -17.14 -15.99
C ASP A 123 -27.50 -16.93 -14.89
N GLN A 124 -27.29 -15.95 -14.00
CA GLN A 124 -28.25 -15.59 -12.96
C GLN A 124 -29.50 -14.87 -13.52
N ALA A 125 -29.37 -14.18 -14.65
CA ALA A 125 -30.49 -13.49 -15.30
C ALA A 125 -31.35 -14.42 -16.16
N GLN A 126 -30.93 -15.65 -16.41
CA GLN A 126 -31.66 -16.59 -17.26
C GLN A 126 -32.74 -17.34 -16.45
N PRO A 127 -34.04 -17.22 -16.80
CA PRO A 127 -35.10 -17.82 -16.00
C PRO A 127 -35.01 -19.34 -16.05
N VAL A 128 -35.17 -19.99 -14.90
CA VAL A 128 -35.26 -21.46 -14.77
C VAL A 128 -36.38 -21.93 -15.70
N ARG A 129 -36.04 -22.48 -16.87
CA ARG A 129 -37.03 -23.06 -17.78
C ARG A 129 -37.65 -24.27 -17.08
N SER A 130 -38.85 -24.08 -16.53
CA SER A 130 -39.69 -25.19 -16.06
C SER A 130 -39.96 -26.11 -17.25
N PRO A 131 -39.72 -27.43 -17.16
CA PRO A 131 -40.08 -28.35 -18.21
C PRO A 131 -41.62 -28.38 -18.26
N VAL A 132 -42.20 -27.77 -19.30
CA VAL A 132 -43.63 -27.88 -19.58
C VAL A 132 -43.93 -29.36 -19.78
N ARG A 133 -44.61 -29.95 -18.79
CA ARG A 133 -45.03 -31.34 -18.79
C ARG A 133 -46.14 -31.47 -19.84
N ALA A 134 -45.82 -31.99 -21.02
CA ALA A 134 -46.81 -32.33 -22.03
C ALA A 134 -47.67 -33.50 -21.50
N ALA A 135 -48.86 -33.19 -21.00
CA ALA A 135 -49.88 -34.19 -20.71
C ALA A 135 -50.74 -34.42 -21.98
N ARG A 136 -50.88 -35.70 -22.30
CA ARG A 136 -51.71 -36.28 -23.36
C ARG A 136 -53.20 -36.03 -23.14
#